data_AF-A0A0X8L7A8-F1
#
_entry.id   AF-A0A0X8L7A8-F1
#
_cell.length_a   1.000
_cell.length_b   1.000
_cell.length_c   1.000
_cell.angle_alpha   90.00
_cell.angle_beta   90.00
_cell.angle_gamma   90.00
#
_symmetry.space_group_name_H-M   'P 1'
#
loop_
_entity.id
_entity.type
_entity.pdbx_description
1 polymer ?
#
loop_
_entity_poly.entity_id
_entity_poly.type
_entity_poly.pdbx_seq_one_letter_code
_entity_poly.pdbx_strand_id
1 'polypeptide(L)'
;MKTTGMAGAAVAFALLGGCSTNGQIAGETMEQATAPLTCTNKAECDAWWGRAQVWVTNHSEYKLQTVTDSIIQTTGPSGGKRALAYQITKTPSNEGTATIGFAAHCDNMLGCEPNPWKAGADFKQFVRGGPSQMGTRSGATASGNALPPVSPAPPTKPIPPAMPVQAMPPTLDNQPGQSGQSQTPE
;
A
#
# COMPACT_ATOMS: atom_id res chain seq x y z
N MET A 1 45.96 72.83 -9.77
CA MET A 1 47.25 72.27 -9.32
C MET A 1 47.06 71.58 -7.99
N LYS A 2 47.75 70.44 -7.82
CA LYS A 2 47.85 69.51 -6.66
C LYS A 2 46.78 68.41 -6.52
N THR A 3 47.32 67.21 -6.70
CA THR A 3 46.84 65.83 -6.58
C THR A 3 46.97 65.28 -5.15
N THR A 4 46.40 64.07 -4.95
CA THR A 4 46.65 62.98 -3.96
C THR A 4 45.47 62.77 -3.01
N GLY A 5 44.91 61.58 -2.76
CA GLY A 5 45.21 60.22 -3.23
C GLY A 5 44.36 59.17 -2.45
N MET A 6 44.14 58.03 -3.10
CA MET A 6 43.97 56.65 -2.59
C MET A 6 42.88 56.22 -1.55
N ALA A 7 42.02 55.33 -2.07
CA ALA A 7 41.79 53.92 -1.64
C ALA A 7 40.77 53.56 -0.53
N GLY A 8 39.92 52.57 -0.86
CA GLY A 8 39.07 51.78 0.05
C GLY A 8 37.63 51.68 -0.48
N ALA A 9 37.25 50.66 -1.28
CA ALA A 9 36.64 49.38 -0.83
C ALA A 9 35.38 49.62 0.05
N ALA A 10 34.21 49.01 -0.14
CA ALA A 10 33.81 47.80 -0.84
C ALA A 10 32.27 47.72 -0.84
N VAL A 11 31.74 47.23 -1.96
CA VAL A 11 30.67 46.22 -2.08
C VAL A 11 29.30 46.49 -1.43
N ALA A 12 28.33 46.69 -2.32
CA ALA A 12 26.93 46.42 -2.09
C ALA A 12 26.72 44.91 -1.82
N PHE A 13 26.27 44.56 -0.62
CA PHE A 13 25.67 43.25 -0.34
C PHE A 13 24.22 43.46 0.11
N ALA A 14 23.32 43.34 -0.87
CA ALA A 14 21.97 42.90 -0.60
C ALA A 14 22.04 41.43 -0.14
N LEU A 15 21.73 41.17 1.14
CA LEU A 15 21.45 39.82 1.61
C LEU A 15 20.08 39.81 2.28
N LEU A 16 19.16 39.24 1.51
CA LEU A 16 17.82 38.82 1.86
C LEU A 16 17.83 38.13 3.22
N GLY A 17 17.04 38.63 4.16
CA GLY A 17 16.73 37.90 5.39
C GLY A 17 16.04 36.59 5.03
N GLY A 18 16.77 35.48 5.12
CA GLY A 18 16.23 34.15 4.96
C GLY A 18 15.27 33.84 6.10
N CYS A 19 14.01 33.55 5.75
CA CYS A 19 13.10 32.84 6.65
C CYS A 19 13.65 31.44 6.88
N SER A 20 14.42 31.30 7.97
CA SER A 20 14.93 30.01 8.43
C SER A 20 13.79 29.25 9.09
N THR A 21 12.96 28.54 8.31
CA THR A 21 12.00 27.57 8.84
C THR A 21 12.74 26.29 9.24
N ASN A 22 13.45 26.36 10.36
CA ASN A 22 14.04 25.19 11.02
C ASN A 22 12.97 24.54 11.93
N GLY A 23 11.94 23.98 11.30
CA GLY A 23 10.83 23.29 11.97
C GLY A 23 9.91 22.51 11.02
N GLN A 24 10.38 22.16 9.82
CA GLN A 24 9.57 21.60 8.73
C GLN A 24 9.23 20.10 8.90
N ILE A 25 9.32 19.55 10.11
CA ILE A 25 8.74 18.24 10.44
C ILE A 25 7.45 18.50 11.24
N ALA A 26 6.45 19.17 10.66
CA ALA A 26 5.18 19.41 11.36
C ALA A 26 3.97 19.75 10.46
N GLY A 27 4.17 20.40 9.31
CA GLY A 27 3.05 20.79 8.43
C GLY A 27 2.63 19.68 7.48
N GLU A 28 3.49 19.37 6.51
CA GLU A 28 3.19 18.40 5.45
C GLU A 28 2.98 16.97 5.95
N THR A 29 3.74 16.52 6.95
CA THR A 29 3.55 15.19 7.56
C THR A 29 2.25 15.09 8.34
N MET A 30 1.80 16.17 9.02
CA MET A 30 0.51 16.17 9.70
C MET A 30 -0.65 16.30 8.72
N GLU A 31 -0.57 17.17 7.70
CA GLU A 31 -1.60 17.28 6.66
C GLU A 31 -1.72 16.00 5.82
N GLN A 32 -0.61 15.35 5.47
CA GLN A 32 -0.68 14.05 4.81
C GLN A 32 -1.20 12.95 5.74
N ALA A 33 -0.94 13.01 7.04
CA ALA A 33 -1.47 12.07 8.01
C ALA A 33 -2.93 12.32 8.41
N THR A 34 -3.43 13.56 8.30
CA THR A 34 -4.84 13.91 8.56
C THR A 34 -5.71 13.87 7.30
N ALA A 35 -5.12 13.99 6.10
CA ALA A 35 -5.87 13.93 4.86
C ALA A 35 -6.61 12.59 4.74
N PRO A 36 -7.95 12.58 4.68
CA PRO A 36 -8.71 11.34 4.59
C PRO A 36 -8.37 10.64 3.28
N LEU A 37 -8.17 9.33 3.35
CA LEU A 37 -7.99 8.50 2.17
C LEU A 37 -9.38 8.11 1.67
N THR A 38 -10.04 9.05 1.00
CA THR A 38 -11.41 8.90 0.51
C THR A 38 -11.42 8.48 -0.95
N CYS A 39 -12.09 7.36 -1.24
CA CYS A 39 -12.35 6.85 -2.58
C CYS A 39 -13.73 7.29 -3.06
N THR A 40 -13.88 7.44 -4.37
CA THR A 40 -15.02 8.09 -5.02
C THR A 40 -16.09 7.13 -5.55
N ASN A 41 -15.75 5.85 -5.68
CA ASN A 41 -16.67 4.82 -6.19
C ASN A 41 -16.29 3.43 -5.65
N LYS A 42 -17.24 2.48 -5.73
CA LYS A 42 -17.07 1.14 -5.16
C LYS A 42 -15.84 0.40 -5.70
N ALA A 43 -15.61 0.44 -7.02
CA ALA A 43 -14.49 -0.27 -7.63
C ALA A 43 -13.13 0.28 -7.16
N GLU A 44 -13.02 1.61 -7.05
CA GLU A 44 -11.84 2.27 -6.48
C GLU A 44 -11.66 1.89 -5.01
N CYS A 45 -12.72 1.97 -4.21
CA CYS A 45 -12.69 1.62 -2.79
C CYS A 45 -12.27 0.17 -2.53
N ASP A 46 -12.78 -0.77 -3.32
CA ASP A 46 -12.44 -2.19 -3.19
C ASP A 46 -10.97 -2.44 -3.62
N ALA A 47 -10.50 -1.76 -4.67
CA ALA A 47 -9.09 -1.81 -5.07
C ALA A 47 -8.16 -1.22 -4.01
N TRP A 48 -8.53 -0.08 -3.41
CA TRP A 48 -7.76 0.57 -2.35
C TRP A 48 -7.74 -0.29 -1.08
N TRP A 49 -8.85 -0.93 -0.74
CA TRP A 49 -8.94 -1.86 0.38
C TRP A 49 -8.05 -3.09 0.20
N GLY A 50 -8.07 -3.70 -0.99
CA GLY A 50 -7.16 -4.81 -1.31
C GLY A 50 -5.69 -4.40 -1.20
N ARG A 51 -5.34 -3.18 -1.65
CA ARG A 51 -3.99 -2.64 -1.48
C ARG A 51 -3.61 -2.39 -0.02
N ALA A 52 -4.56 -1.90 0.78
CA ALA A 52 -4.33 -1.70 2.21
C ALA A 52 -3.99 -3.03 2.90
N GLN A 53 -4.71 -4.11 2.57
CA GLN A 53 -4.43 -5.44 3.10
C GLN A 53 -3.02 -5.92 2.71
N VAL A 54 -2.64 -5.78 1.44
CA VAL A 54 -1.29 -6.15 0.96
C VAL A 54 -0.21 -5.34 1.69
N TRP A 55 -0.41 -4.03 1.84
CA TRP A 55 0.55 -3.18 2.53
C TRP A 55 0.77 -3.63 3.98
N VAL A 56 -0.32 -3.84 4.74
CA VAL A 56 -0.23 -4.29 6.15
C VAL A 56 0.45 -5.64 6.25
N THR A 57 0.15 -6.56 5.33
CA THR A 57 0.78 -7.89 5.28
C THR A 57 2.29 -7.80 5.08
N ASN A 58 2.76 -6.84 4.29
CA ASN A 58 4.18 -6.69 3.94
C ASN A 58 4.96 -5.80 4.93
N HIS A 59 4.28 -4.96 5.71
CA HIS A 59 4.92 -3.97 6.61
C HIS A 59 4.70 -4.27 8.09
N SER A 60 3.98 -5.34 8.43
CA SER A 60 3.79 -5.77 9.81
C SER A 60 4.65 -6.97 10.14
N GLU A 61 5.31 -6.89 11.29
CA GLU A 61 5.90 -8.06 11.95
C GLU A 61 4.84 -8.91 12.66
N TYR A 62 3.64 -8.36 12.88
CA TYR A 62 2.52 -9.05 13.50
C TYR A 62 1.60 -9.67 12.46
N LYS A 63 1.04 -10.83 12.78
CA LYS A 63 0.08 -11.51 11.92
C LYS A 63 -1.22 -10.71 11.85
N LEU A 64 -1.92 -10.81 10.72
CA LEU A 64 -3.30 -10.35 10.61
C LEU A 64 -4.17 -11.17 11.58
N GLN A 65 -4.85 -10.46 12.48
CA GLN A 65 -5.83 -11.02 13.42
C GLN A 65 -7.23 -10.99 12.83
N THR A 66 -7.58 -9.89 12.16
CA THR A 66 -8.92 -9.66 11.63
C THR A 66 -8.80 -9.03 10.25
N VAL A 67 -9.52 -9.60 9.29
CA VAL A 67 -9.69 -9.03 7.95
C VAL A 67 -11.15 -9.19 7.58
N THR A 68 -11.85 -8.07 7.46
CA THR A 68 -13.23 -8.00 6.99
C THR A 68 -13.32 -6.98 5.86
N ASP A 69 -14.53 -6.75 5.36
CA ASP A 69 -14.79 -5.67 4.41
C ASP A 69 -14.56 -4.27 5.00
N SER A 70 -14.49 -4.12 6.33
CA SER A 70 -14.41 -2.81 7.00
C SER A 70 -13.25 -2.65 7.98
N ILE A 71 -12.56 -3.73 8.37
CA ILE A 71 -11.47 -3.72 9.34
C ILE A 71 -10.33 -4.63 8.89
N ILE A 72 -9.09 -4.13 8.95
CA ILE A 72 -7.86 -4.93 8.91
C ILE A 72 -7.11 -4.65 10.21
N GLN A 73 -6.83 -5.68 11.00
CA GLN A 73 -6.17 -5.54 12.29
C GLN A 73 -5.11 -6.62 12.46
N THR A 74 -3.98 -6.25 13.07
CA THR A 74 -2.91 -7.19 13.45
C THR A 74 -3.00 -7.60 14.92
N THR A 75 -2.41 -8.74 15.28
CA THR A 75 -2.42 -9.28 16.66
C THR A 75 -1.63 -8.47 17.70
N GLY A 76 -0.73 -7.59 17.27
CA GLY A 76 0.18 -6.84 18.14
C GLY A 76 -0.43 -5.58 18.75
N PRO A 77 0.36 -4.78 19.49
CA PRO A 77 1.73 -5.03 19.90
C PRO A 77 1.78 -5.73 21.27
N SER A 78 2.86 -6.47 21.52
CA SER A 78 3.09 -7.14 22.80
C SER A 78 4.58 -7.21 23.16
N GLY A 79 4.87 -7.13 24.45
CA GLY A 79 6.18 -7.45 25.02
C GLY A 79 7.22 -6.35 24.87
N GLY A 80 6.84 -5.08 25.01
CA GLY A 80 7.84 -3.99 25.00
C GLY A 80 8.38 -3.64 23.60
N LYS A 81 7.78 -4.18 22.54
CA LYS A 81 8.33 -4.10 21.17
C LYS A 81 8.08 -2.73 20.54
N ARG A 82 9.09 -2.26 19.80
CA ARG A 82 9.04 -1.03 18.98
C ARG A 82 8.23 -1.20 17.69
N ALA A 83 8.02 -2.45 17.26
CA ALA A 83 7.30 -2.81 16.06
C ALA A 83 5.87 -2.26 16.05
N LEU A 84 5.42 -1.83 14.87
CA LEU A 84 4.07 -1.31 14.69
C LEU A 84 3.04 -2.43 14.51
N ALA A 85 2.00 -2.38 15.31
CA ALA A 85 0.72 -3.00 15.04
C ALA A 85 -0.17 -2.02 14.27
N TYR A 86 -1.01 -2.56 13.40
CA TYR A 86 -1.86 -1.78 12.51
C TYR A 86 -3.34 -2.09 12.73
N GLN A 87 -4.15 -1.04 12.62
CA GLN A 87 -5.59 -1.12 12.53
C GLN A 87 -6.04 -0.17 11.42
N ILE A 88 -6.56 -0.74 10.33
CA ILE A 88 -7.09 -0.03 9.18
C ILE A 88 -8.60 -0.18 9.18
N THR A 89 -9.32 0.91 8.92
CA THR A 89 -10.79 0.91 8.85
C THR A 89 -11.26 1.39 7.49
N LYS A 90 -12.38 0.86 7.00
CA LYS A 90 -13.10 1.38 5.82
C LYS A 90 -14.49 1.79 6.25
N THR A 91 -14.71 3.10 6.31
CA THR A 91 -15.99 3.69 6.70
C THR A 91 -16.72 4.20 5.45
N PRO A 92 -17.86 3.61 5.07
CA PRO A 92 -18.65 4.12 3.94
C PRO A 92 -19.22 5.50 4.26
N SER A 93 -19.25 6.39 3.26
CA SER A 93 -19.64 7.81 3.45
C SER A 93 -20.83 8.25 2.60
N ASN A 94 -21.52 7.32 1.92
CA ASN A 94 -22.67 7.45 0.97
C ASN A 94 -22.28 7.20 -0.51
N GLU A 95 -23.26 6.74 -1.30
CA GLU A 95 -23.17 6.58 -2.78
C GLU A 95 -21.92 5.83 -3.32
N GLY A 96 -21.45 4.82 -2.58
CA GLY A 96 -20.30 4.02 -2.98
C GLY A 96 -18.94 4.66 -2.70
N THR A 97 -18.91 5.80 -2.01
CA THR A 97 -17.68 6.37 -1.45
C THR A 97 -17.36 5.74 -0.10
N ALA A 98 -16.07 5.67 0.22
CA ALA A 98 -15.60 5.26 1.54
C ALA A 98 -14.34 6.02 1.94
N THR A 99 -14.14 6.14 3.25
CA THR A 99 -12.93 6.70 3.84
C THR A 99 -12.14 5.59 4.49
N ILE A 100 -10.87 5.47 4.10
CA ILE A 100 -9.93 4.50 4.67
C ILE A 100 -9.13 5.19 5.78
N GLY A 101 -9.31 4.73 7.01
CA GLY A 101 -8.56 5.16 8.18
C GLY A 101 -7.29 4.32 8.38
N PHE A 102 -6.22 4.96 8.86
CA PHE A 102 -4.97 4.30 9.23
C PHE A 102 -4.66 4.61 10.70
N ALA A 103 -4.49 3.56 11.51
CA ALA A 103 -3.96 3.66 12.85
C ALA A 103 -2.78 2.69 13.00
N ALA A 104 -1.71 3.17 13.62
CA ALA A 104 -0.57 2.36 13.98
C ALA A 104 -0.11 2.68 15.40
N HIS A 105 0.27 1.65 16.15
CA HIS A 105 0.72 1.78 17.53
C HIS A 105 1.75 0.71 17.87
N CYS A 106 2.56 0.95 18.92
CA CYS A 106 3.51 -0.02 19.45
C CYS A 106 3.42 -0.08 20.98
N ASP A 107 4.05 -1.07 21.59
CA ASP A 107 4.07 -1.31 23.04
C ASP A 107 5.45 -0.94 23.61
N ASN A 108 5.98 0.24 23.30
CA ASN A 108 7.30 0.66 23.79
C ASN A 108 7.31 2.13 24.26
N MET A 109 7.75 2.36 25.49
CA MET A 109 7.80 3.69 26.11
C MET A 109 8.83 4.63 25.46
N LEU A 110 9.89 4.08 24.85
CA LEU A 110 10.90 4.88 24.12
C LEU A 110 10.46 5.23 22.69
N GLY A 111 9.19 4.97 22.34
CA GLY A 111 8.62 5.22 21.02
C GLY A 111 8.68 4.03 20.05
N CYS A 112 8.00 4.17 18.93
CA CYS A 112 7.86 3.12 17.92
C CYS A 112 8.89 3.25 16.80
N GLU A 113 9.19 2.11 16.19
CA GLU A 113 10.06 2.01 15.02
C GLU A 113 9.45 1.04 14.00
N PRO A 114 9.13 1.50 12.77
CA PRO A 114 9.22 2.89 12.31
C PRO A 114 8.20 3.81 13.01
N ASN A 115 8.33 5.13 12.82
CA ASN A 115 7.41 6.09 13.41
C ASN A 115 5.98 5.92 12.81
N PRO A 116 4.90 5.93 13.62
CA PRO A 116 3.52 5.73 13.14
C PRO A 116 3.07 6.74 12.08
N TRP A 117 3.52 7.98 12.18
CA TRP A 117 3.20 9.04 11.22
C TRP A 117 3.85 8.78 9.87
N LYS A 118 5.11 8.32 9.88
CA LYS A 118 5.83 7.95 8.66
C LYS A 118 5.19 6.75 7.99
N ALA A 119 4.80 5.74 8.77
CA ALA A 119 4.07 4.57 8.28
C ALA A 119 2.72 4.96 7.65
N GLY A 120 1.97 5.87 8.28
CA GLY A 120 0.69 6.35 7.74
C GLY A 120 0.83 7.13 6.43
N ALA A 121 1.88 7.94 6.29
CA ALA A 121 2.17 8.63 5.04
C ALA A 121 2.50 7.65 3.91
N ASP A 122 3.36 6.65 4.18
CA ASP A 122 3.73 5.62 3.22
C ASP A 122 2.52 4.78 2.79
N PHE A 123 1.72 4.32 3.76
CA PHE A 123 0.47 3.62 3.53
C PHE A 123 -0.44 4.37 2.55
N LYS A 124 -0.67 5.67 2.78
CA LYS A 124 -1.54 6.47 1.91
C LYS A 124 -0.96 6.61 0.50
N GLN A 125 0.36 6.72 0.34
CA GLN A 125 0.99 6.76 -0.99
C GLN A 125 0.83 5.43 -1.72
N PHE A 126 1.07 4.30 -1.03
CA PHE A 126 0.93 2.97 -1.61
C PHE A 126 -0.52 2.66 -2.02
N VAL A 127 -1.48 3.00 -1.18
CA VAL A 127 -2.90 2.73 -1.48
C VAL A 127 -3.41 3.60 -2.63
N ARG A 128 -2.95 4.85 -2.76
CA ARG A 128 -3.31 5.71 -3.91
C ARG A 128 -2.63 5.26 -5.21
N GLY A 129 -1.32 5.01 -5.17
CA GLY A 129 -0.53 4.71 -6.36
C GLY A 129 -0.63 3.26 -6.85
N GLY A 130 -0.76 2.31 -5.92
CA GLY A 130 -0.64 0.89 -6.22
C GLY A 130 0.80 0.42 -6.52
N PRO A 131 1.02 -0.90 -6.56
CA PRO A 131 2.36 -1.49 -6.68
C PRO A 131 3.09 -1.12 -7.99
N SER A 132 2.36 -0.73 -9.03
CA SER A 132 2.90 -0.30 -10.33
C SER A 132 3.52 1.10 -10.32
N GLN A 133 3.22 1.94 -9.32
CA GLN A 133 3.84 3.27 -9.15
C GLN A 133 5.15 3.21 -8.35
N MET A 134 5.40 2.12 -7.63
CA MET A 134 6.65 1.89 -6.89
C MET A 134 7.82 1.54 -7.84
N GLY A 135 7.52 0.98 -9.01
CA GLY A 135 8.50 0.66 -10.06
C GLY A 135 8.79 1.78 -11.06
N THR A 136 8.02 2.88 -11.05
CA THR A 136 8.12 3.99 -12.01
C THR A 136 8.77 5.25 -11.43
N ARG A 137 9.19 5.26 -10.15
CA ARG A 137 9.96 6.37 -9.54
C ARG A 137 11.48 6.21 -9.56
N SER A 138 12.01 5.12 -10.10
CA SER A 138 13.40 5.04 -10.55
C SER A 138 13.46 5.38 -12.05
N GLY A 139 13.51 6.68 -12.36
CA GLY A 139 13.87 7.17 -13.70
C GLY A 139 12.75 7.91 -14.44
N ALA A 140 12.37 9.08 -13.95
CA ALA A 140 11.73 10.09 -14.79
C ALA A 140 12.84 10.84 -15.58
N THR A 141 13.09 10.40 -16.81
CA THR A 141 13.35 11.33 -17.91
C THR A 141 12.32 11.04 -18.99
N ALA A 142 11.35 11.94 -19.13
CA ALA A 142 10.52 11.97 -20.31
C ALA A 142 11.41 12.26 -21.53
N SER A 143 11.29 11.47 -22.59
CA SER A 143 11.04 11.96 -23.95
C SER A 143 11.06 10.82 -24.95
N GLY A 144 10.04 10.77 -25.81
CA GLY A 144 10.08 10.04 -27.08
C GLY A 144 9.12 8.87 -27.17
N ASN A 145 8.22 8.95 -28.14
CA ASN A 145 7.42 7.83 -28.65
C ASN A 145 8.29 6.56 -28.80
N ALA A 146 8.14 5.61 -27.89
CA ALA A 146 8.65 4.26 -28.07
C ALA A 146 7.57 3.29 -27.63
N LEU A 147 7.02 2.57 -28.61
CA LEU A 147 6.24 1.37 -28.37
C LEU A 147 7.03 0.43 -27.44
N PRO A 148 6.38 -0.26 -26.49
CA PRO A 148 7.07 -1.21 -25.62
C PRO A 148 7.81 -2.26 -26.47
N PRO A 149 9.02 -2.70 -26.09
CA PRO A 149 9.68 -3.79 -26.77
C PRO A 149 8.81 -5.04 -26.63
N VAL A 150 8.33 -5.55 -27.76
CA VAL A 150 7.70 -6.86 -27.81
C VAL A 150 8.79 -7.87 -27.46
N SER A 151 8.65 -8.56 -26.32
CA SER A 151 9.49 -9.72 -26.04
C SER A 151 9.28 -10.75 -27.15
N PRO A 152 10.33 -11.32 -27.75
CA PRO A 152 10.16 -12.42 -28.69
C PRO A 152 9.52 -13.60 -27.97
N ALA A 153 8.41 -14.09 -28.51
CA ALA A 153 7.76 -15.31 -28.06
C ALA A 153 8.75 -16.49 -28.12
N PRO A 154 8.72 -17.41 -27.13
CA PRO A 154 9.52 -18.62 -27.20
C PRO A 154 9.08 -19.49 -28.40
N PRO A 155 10.02 -20.21 -29.06
CA PRO A 155 9.70 -21.04 -30.21
C PRO A 155 8.73 -22.16 -29.80
N THR A 156 7.61 -22.24 -30.50
CA THR A 156 6.58 -23.26 -30.33
C THR A 156 7.19 -24.62 -30.70
N LYS A 157 7.31 -25.50 -29.70
CA LYS A 157 7.68 -26.90 -29.92
C LYS A 157 6.54 -27.61 -30.66
N PRO A 158 6.80 -28.40 -31.72
CA PRO A 158 5.75 -29.09 -32.46
C PRO A 158 4.96 -30.04 -31.55
N ILE A 159 3.64 -29.93 -31.61
CA ILE A 159 2.67 -30.84 -30.99
C ILE A 159 2.71 -32.16 -31.78
N PRO A 160 2.94 -33.32 -31.15
CA PRO A 160 2.80 -34.62 -31.82
C PRO A 160 1.32 -34.92 -32.15
N PRO A 161 1.04 -35.64 -33.24
CA PRO A 161 -0.32 -35.96 -33.64
C PRO A 161 -1.01 -36.88 -32.61
N ALA A 162 -2.32 -36.65 -32.48
CA ALA A 162 -3.25 -37.32 -31.58
C ALA A 162 -3.15 -38.85 -31.62
N MET A 163 -3.12 -39.46 -30.44
CA MET A 163 -3.41 -40.88 -30.25
C MET A 163 -4.91 -41.09 -30.01
N PRO A 164 -5.48 -42.25 -30.41
CA PRO A 164 -6.91 -42.47 -30.49
C PRO A 164 -7.61 -42.56 -29.14
N VAL A 165 -8.83 -42.02 -29.12
CA VAL A 165 -9.83 -42.10 -28.06
C VAL A 165 -10.02 -43.57 -27.64
N GLN A 166 -9.74 -43.88 -26.38
CA GLN A 166 -10.17 -45.14 -25.78
C GLN A 166 -11.51 -44.93 -25.07
N ALA A 167 -12.46 -45.80 -25.41
CA ALA A 167 -13.82 -45.81 -24.92
C ALA A 167 -13.89 -46.08 -23.40
N MET A 168 -14.85 -45.41 -22.77
CA MET A 168 -15.21 -45.55 -21.37
C MET A 168 -15.82 -46.95 -21.14
N PRO A 169 -15.42 -47.71 -20.10
CA PRO A 169 -16.16 -48.89 -19.68
C PRO A 169 -17.38 -48.49 -18.81
N PRO A 170 -18.56 -49.13 -18.99
CA PRO A 170 -19.68 -48.98 -18.08
C PRO A 170 -19.58 -49.99 -16.94
N THR A 171 -19.60 -49.52 -15.70
CA THR A 171 -19.90 -50.33 -14.50
C THR A 171 -20.77 -49.45 -13.61
N LEU A 172 -22.10 -49.52 -13.70
CA LEU A 172 -23.02 -50.53 -13.18
C LEU A 172 -22.85 -50.76 -11.66
N ASP A 173 -23.71 -50.06 -10.92
CA ASP A 173 -24.63 -50.63 -9.91
C ASP A 173 -24.04 -51.58 -8.86
N ASN A 174 -23.77 -51.05 -7.65
CA ASN A 174 -24.25 -51.63 -6.39
C ASN A 174 -23.73 -50.85 -5.17
N GLN A 175 -24.59 -50.10 -4.48
CA GLN A 175 -24.64 -50.18 -3.02
C GLN A 175 -26.00 -49.70 -2.48
N PRO A 176 -26.90 -50.63 -2.11
CA PRO A 176 -28.10 -50.36 -1.31
C PRO A 176 -27.82 -50.52 0.19
N GLY A 177 -28.41 -49.61 0.99
CA GLY A 177 -28.38 -49.60 2.48
C GLY A 177 -28.38 -48.15 3.01
N GLN A 178 -29.50 -47.42 3.14
CA GLN A 178 -30.53 -47.52 4.21
C GLN A 178 -29.91 -47.58 5.63
N SER A 179 -30.26 -46.78 6.65
CA SER A 179 -31.37 -45.85 6.96
C SER A 179 -30.93 -45.02 8.18
N GLY A 180 -31.16 -43.70 8.24
CA GLY A 180 -32.33 -43.12 8.91
C GLY A 180 -32.27 -43.22 10.43
N GLN A 181 -32.07 -42.10 11.15
CA GLN A 181 -32.73 -41.80 12.43
C GLN A 181 -32.82 -40.28 12.63
N SER A 182 -34.05 -39.81 12.51
CA SER A 182 -34.56 -38.54 13.03
C SER A 182 -34.99 -38.79 14.48
N GLN A 183 -34.55 -37.98 15.45
CA GLN A 183 -35.25 -37.82 16.73
C GLN A 183 -35.18 -36.34 17.18
N THR A 184 -36.37 -35.82 17.45
CA THR A 184 -36.80 -34.47 17.87
C THR A 184 -36.65 -34.26 19.41
N PRO A 185 -36.96 -33.06 19.95
CA PRO A 185 -36.52 -32.58 21.27
C PRO A 185 -37.46 -32.94 22.44
N GLU A 186 -36.92 -32.84 23.67
CA GLU A 186 -37.63 -32.53 24.93
C GLU A 186 -36.98 -31.33 25.61
#